data_AF-A0AA95JAP9-F1
#
_entry.id   AF-A0AA95JAP9-F1
#
_cell.length_a   1.000
_cell.length_b   1.000
_cell.length_c   1.000
_cell.angle_alpha   90.00
_cell.angle_beta   90.00
_cell.angle_gamma   90.00
#
_symmetry.space_group_name_H-M   'P 1'
#
loop_
_entity.id
_entity.type
_entity.pdbx_description
1 polymer ?
#
loop_
_entity_poly.entity_id
_entity_poly.type
_entity_poly.pdbx_seq_one_letter_code
_entity_poly.pdbx_strand_id
1 'polypeptide(L)'
;MLKRLIAISSILAIVVPNAAAIASDAACSCRHLESIQQDLKNSEALRKIQQEISEKLDAIEAPLIEAKKRPTHPDSDVNIYARSIRERNQIMSGFRLPYPEVKGYTGPDSVNMPFGTCEQSAKALDDLRVGSPCRELAEIALAHESGHRTECQGEGASEYWKRLPSKMAAEEVVRYTGQIAALRSLLKKVLDEGEMIVEARMEPRIKGPQFDVTYSYQTGPVTLKGKSSPGSDRWALSGKGVQVARIGKMRVAGMTCTSTGQLNTDIDLTMRTDGLTMALTGKSRSAPGDVKVQCRGGHGMSMRPQQEVGGGAYFSDQEVRAEATLSRAVGSMDFAKILSQGGLSATGTETVKVKLICPGD
;
A
#
# COMPACT_ATOMS: atom_id res chain seq x y z
N MET A 1 0.15 55.95 -3.19
CA MET A 1 0.30 55.32 -1.85
C MET A 1 -0.81 54.30 -1.66
N LEU A 2 -0.52 53.01 -1.77
CA LEU A 2 -1.31 51.93 -1.16
C LEU A 2 -0.47 50.64 -1.12
N LYS A 3 -0.62 49.88 -0.05
CA LYS A 3 0.34 48.95 0.55
C LYS A 3 0.47 47.59 -0.15
N ARG A 4 1.63 46.95 0.06
CA ARG A 4 2.06 45.60 -0.36
C ARG A 4 1.05 44.51 0.01
N LEU A 5 0.77 43.60 -0.93
CA LEU A 5 0.05 42.34 -0.69
C LEU A 5 1.05 41.21 -0.38
N ILE A 6 1.11 40.89 0.92
CA ILE A 6 1.56 39.61 1.48
C ILE A 6 0.27 38.81 1.70
N ALA A 7 0.23 37.54 1.29
CA ALA A 7 -0.90 36.65 1.58
C ALA A 7 -0.38 35.25 1.91
N ILE A 8 -0.86 34.52 2.93
CA ILE A 8 -1.60 34.78 4.17
C ILE A 8 -1.36 33.51 5.03
N SER A 9 -1.22 33.67 6.35
CA SER A 9 -1.22 32.62 7.37
C SER A 9 -2.37 32.92 8.36
N SER A 10 -3.04 31.90 8.94
CA SER A 10 -3.89 31.93 10.17
C SER A 10 -4.38 30.49 10.48
N ILE A 11 -3.83 29.74 11.45
CA ILE A 11 -4.08 29.65 12.92
C ILE A 11 -5.44 29.05 13.33
N LEU A 12 -5.43 27.90 14.04
CA LEU A 12 -6.22 27.67 15.26
C LEU A 12 -5.55 26.62 16.17
N ALA A 13 -5.36 26.98 17.44
CA ALA A 13 -4.77 26.13 18.48
C ALA A 13 -5.85 25.48 19.35
N ILE A 14 -5.69 24.20 19.68
CA ILE A 14 -6.30 23.56 20.86
C ILE A 14 -5.21 22.75 21.56
N VAL A 15 -4.96 23.10 22.83
CA VAL A 15 -4.01 22.44 23.73
C VAL A 15 -4.70 21.19 24.31
N VAL A 16 -4.13 20.02 24.05
CA VAL A 16 -4.37 18.78 24.80
C VAL A 16 -2.99 18.16 25.07
N PRO A 17 -2.70 17.55 26.23
CA PRO A 17 -1.36 17.12 26.58
C PRO A 17 -0.94 15.97 25.66
N ASN A 18 -0.05 16.25 24.73
CA ASN A 18 0.47 15.24 23.81
C ASN A 18 1.44 14.32 24.56
N ALA A 19 1.07 13.05 24.66
CA ALA A 19 1.99 11.93 24.93
C ALA A 19 2.98 11.68 23.75
N ALA A 20 3.33 12.72 22.99
CA ALA A 20 4.08 12.64 21.73
C ALA A 20 5.58 12.97 21.90
N ALA A 21 6.11 12.95 23.13
CA ALA A 21 7.49 13.34 23.38
C ALA A 21 8.53 12.20 23.31
N ILE A 22 8.16 10.98 22.86
CA ILE A 22 9.09 9.83 22.80
C ILE A 22 8.89 8.99 21.53
N ALA A 23 8.66 9.61 20.37
CA ALA A 23 8.61 8.92 19.08
C ALA A 23 9.82 9.21 18.17
N SER A 24 10.56 10.31 18.39
CA SER A 24 11.56 10.83 17.44
C SER A 24 12.79 9.94 17.20
N ASP A 25 13.07 9.00 18.10
CA ASP A 25 14.30 8.18 18.06
C ASP A 25 14.01 6.68 17.88
N ALA A 26 12.75 6.28 17.92
CA ALA A 26 12.37 4.88 17.74
C ALA A 26 12.55 4.48 16.26
N ALA A 27 13.16 3.31 16.03
CA ALA A 27 13.25 2.74 14.71
C ALA A 27 11.83 2.45 14.17
N CYS A 28 11.64 2.66 12.87
CA CYS A 28 10.42 2.27 12.20
C CYS A 28 10.22 0.75 12.32
N SER A 29 8.96 0.37 12.39
CA SER A 29 8.52 -1.02 12.58
C SER A 29 7.22 -1.24 11.82
N CYS A 30 6.71 -2.47 11.85
CA CYS A 30 5.46 -2.81 11.19
C CYS A 30 4.24 -1.99 11.70
N ARG A 31 4.32 -1.38 12.89
CA ARG A 31 3.31 -0.45 13.43
C ARG A 31 3.21 0.86 12.64
N HIS A 32 4.29 1.23 11.96
CA HIS A 32 4.41 2.43 11.14
C HIS A 32 4.08 2.17 9.66
N LEU A 33 3.59 0.97 9.32
CA LEU A 33 3.28 0.56 7.94
C LEU A 33 2.42 1.61 7.21
N GLU A 34 1.34 2.06 7.84
CA GLU A 34 0.42 3.03 7.24
C GLU A 34 1.11 4.37 6.94
N SER A 35 1.93 4.87 7.87
CA SER A 35 2.69 6.11 7.71
C SER A 35 3.68 6.00 6.54
N ILE A 36 4.41 4.89 6.43
CA ILE A 36 5.36 4.65 5.33
C ILE A 36 4.62 4.57 3.99
N GLN A 37 3.47 3.88 3.95
CA GLN A 37 2.65 3.76 2.73
C GLN A 37 2.09 5.12 2.28
N GLN A 38 1.64 5.95 3.22
CA GLN A 38 1.12 7.29 2.93
C GLN A 38 2.23 8.21 2.38
N ASP A 39 3.40 8.23 3.02
CA ASP A 39 4.53 9.04 2.56
C ASP A 39 5.00 8.60 1.17
N LEU A 40 5.07 7.29 0.93
CA LEU A 40 5.41 6.73 -0.39
C LEU A 40 4.41 7.17 -1.47
N LYS A 41 3.11 7.02 -1.22
CA LYS A 41 2.05 7.41 -2.16
C LYS A 41 2.07 8.94 -2.42
N ASN A 42 2.26 9.75 -1.38
CA ASN A 42 2.38 11.20 -1.50
C ASN A 42 3.64 11.60 -2.27
N SER A 43 4.79 10.98 -2.00
CA SER A 43 6.04 11.20 -2.73
C SER A 43 5.91 10.84 -4.21
N GLU A 44 5.21 9.75 -4.55
CA GLU A 44 4.92 9.38 -5.95
C GLU A 44 4.03 10.42 -6.66
N ALA A 45 3.02 10.95 -5.97
CA ALA A 45 2.17 12.02 -6.49
C ALA A 45 2.94 13.34 -6.68
N LEU A 46 3.78 13.70 -5.72
CA LEU A 46 4.63 14.90 -5.75
C LEU A 46 5.68 14.82 -6.87
N ARG A 47 6.35 13.68 -7.03
CA ARG A 47 7.25 13.45 -8.18
C ARG A 47 6.52 13.66 -9.51
N LYS A 48 5.31 13.11 -9.64
CA LYS A 48 4.53 13.20 -10.88
C LYS A 48 4.16 14.64 -11.23
N ILE A 49 3.68 15.42 -10.25
CA ILE A 49 3.32 16.83 -10.52
C ILE A 49 4.56 17.68 -10.79
N GLN A 50 5.68 17.42 -10.11
CA GLN A 50 6.94 18.14 -10.38
C GLN A 50 7.52 17.80 -11.76
N GLN A 51 7.37 16.55 -12.21
CA GLN A 51 7.70 16.17 -13.58
C GLN A 51 6.85 16.93 -14.61
N GLU A 52 5.53 16.99 -14.39
CA GLU A 52 4.62 17.74 -15.24
C GLU A 52 4.97 19.24 -15.29
N ILE A 53 5.29 19.83 -14.13
CA ILE A 53 5.75 21.22 -14.03
C ILE A 53 7.05 21.39 -14.80
N SER A 54 8.05 20.53 -14.58
CA SER A 54 9.33 20.61 -15.28
C SER A 54 9.14 20.59 -16.80
N GLU A 55 8.37 19.64 -17.33
CA GLU A 55 8.15 19.48 -18.77
C GLU A 55 7.38 20.65 -19.39
N LYS A 56 6.28 21.06 -18.75
CA LYS A 56 5.46 22.18 -19.24
C LYS A 56 6.23 23.50 -19.24
N LEU A 57 7.00 23.75 -18.18
CA LEU A 57 7.78 24.96 -18.07
C LEU A 57 8.97 24.96 -19.03
N ASP A 58 9.66 23.84 -19.21
CA ASP A 58 10.77 23.73 -20.19
C ASP A 58 10.25 24.03 -21.62
N ALA A 59 9.06 23.53 -21.97
CA ALA A 59 8.41 23.83 -23.25
C ALA A 59 8.04 25.32 -23.44
N ILE A 60 7.78 26.06 -22.36
CA ILE A 60 7.53 27.51 -22.39
C ILE A 60 8.85 28.28 -22.44
N GLU A 61 9.84 27.84 -21.67
CA GLU A 61 11.09 28.54 -21.47
C GLU A 61 12.03 28.40 -22.67
N ALA A 62 12.17 27.21 -23.26
CA ALA A 62 13.13 26.94 -24.31
C ALA A 62 12.97 27.84 -25.56
N PRO A 63 11.76 28.05 -26.13
CA PRO A 63 11.58 29.00 -27.23
C PRO A 63 11.94 30.44 -26.85
N LEU A 64 11.66 30.85 -25.62
CA LEU A 64 11.96 32.21 -25.15
C LEU A 64 13.47 32.41 -24.92
N ILE A 65 14.18 31.37 -24.47
CA ILE A 65 15.64 31.37 -24.38
C ILE A 65 16.25 31.57 -25.77
N GLU A 66 15.76 30.85 -26.78
CA GLU A 66 16.22 31.02 -28.16
C GLU A 66 15.88 32.41 -28.72
N ALA A 67 14.67 32.92 -28.43
CA ALA A 67 14.27 34.28 -28.80
C ALA A 67 15.21 35.34 -28.23
N LYS A 68 15.65 35.19 -26.98
CA LYS A 68 16.59 36.13 -26.33
C LYS A 68 17.95 36.23 -27.00
N LYS A 69 18.38 35.19 -27.74
CA LYS A 69 19.63 35.22 -28.51
C LYS A 69 19.53 36.15 -29.74
N ARG A 70 18.31 36.54 -30.14
CA ARG A 70 18.04 37.37 -31.33
C ARG A 70 17.33 38.67 -30.90
N PRO A 71 18.04 39.80 -30.75
CA PRO A 71 17.45 41.06 -30.28
C PRO A 71 16.29 41.60 -31.13
N THR A 72 16.16 41.15 -32.38
CA THR A 72 15.07 41.53 -33.29
C THR A 72 13.84 40.61 -33.19
N HIS A 73 13.90 39.53 -32.40
CA HIS A 73 12.76 38.65 -32.18
C HIS A 73 11.71 39.34 -31.32
N PRO A 74 10.40 39.23 -31.65
CA PRO A 74 9.33 39.92 -30.91
C PRO A 74 9.27 39.54 -29.43
N ASP A 75 9.69 38.33 -29.08
CA ASP A 75 9.75 37.85 -27.68
C ASP A 75 11.12 38.05 -26.98
N SER A 76 12.06 38.79 -27.57
CA SER A 76 13.43 38.91 -27.03
C SER A 76 13.49 39.67 -25.68
N ASP A 77 12.54 40.54 -25.40
CA ASP A 77 12.45 41.31 -24.15
C ASP A 77 11.63 40.61 -23.05
N VAL A 78 10.90 39.55 -23.39
CA VAL A 78 10.01 38.82 -22.46
C VAL A 78 10.78 38.31 -21.24
N ASN A 79 10.25 38.56 -20.04
CA ASN A 79 10.79 38.00 -18.80
C ASN A 79 10.34 36.53 -18.66
N ILE A 80 11.27 35.62 -18.98
CA ILE A 80 11.08 34.16 -18.96
C ILE A 80 10.64 33.68 -17.57
N TYR A 81 11.35 34.12 -16.53
CA TYR A 81 11.07 33.72 -15.16
C TYR A 81 9.66 34.11 -14.72
N ALA A 82 9.25 35.35 -15.01
CA ALA A 82 7.91 35.83 -14.67
C ALA A 82 6.80 35.06 -15.39
N ARG A 83 7.02 34.64 -16.64
CA ARG A 83 6.06 33.82 -17.41
C ARG A 83 5.99 32.40 -16.86
N SER A 84 7.13 31.79 -16.59
CA SER A 84 7.24 30.44 -16.04
C SER A 84 6.63 30.31 -14.65
N ILE A 85 6.89 31.26 -13.73
CA ILE A 85 6.29 31.24 -12.39
C ILE A 85 4.76 31.38 -12.41
N ARG A 86 4.20 32.17 -13.33
CA ARG A 86 2.73 32.26 -13.45
C ARG A 86 2.12 30.91 -13.82
N GLU A 87 2.71 30.22 -14.79
CA GLU A 87 2.24 28.89 -15.21
C GLU A 87 2.41 27.87 -14.07
N ARG A 88 3.57 27.86 -13.40
CA ARG A 88 3.80 27.01 -12.22
C ARG A 88 2.71 27.21 -11.17
N ASN A 89 2.41 28.45 -10.83
CA ASN A 89 1.39 28.77 -9.83
C ASN A 89 0.00 28.32 -10.27
N GLN A 90 -0.32 28.42 -11.56
CA GLN A 90 -1.58 27.92 -12.11
C GLN A 90 -1.68 26.39 -11.95
N ILE A 91 -0.64 25.64 -12.33
CA ILE A 91 -0.60 24.18 -12.15
C ILE A 91 -0.76 23.82 -10.66
N MET A 92 0.02 24.45 -9.79
CA MET A 92 -0.01 24.17 -8.35
C MET A 92 -1.33 24.56 -7.68
N SER A 93 -2.03 25.58 -8.18
CA SER A 93 -3.32 26.00 -7.60
C SER A 93 -4.40 24.91 -7.69
N GLY A 94 -4.35 24.09 -8.75
CA GLY A 94 -5.24 22.96 -8.96
C GLY A 94 -4.77 21.65 -8.31
N PHE A 95 -3.52 21.58 -7.83
CA PHE A 95 -2.99 20.37 -7.24
C PHE A 95 -3.45 20.19 -5.79
N ARG A 96 -3.94 18.99 -5.47
CA ARG A 96 -4.19 18.53 -4.11
C ARG A 96 -3.59 17.14 -4.00
N LEU A 97 -2.96 16.84 -2.86
CA LEU A 97 -2.48 15.49 -2.59
C LEU A 97 -3.68 14.53 -2.64
N PRO A 98 -3.61 13.46 -3.44
CA PRO A 98 -4.73 12.53 -3.60
C PRO A 98 -4.83 11.54 -2.42
N TYR A 99 -3.86 11.56 -1.50
CA TYR A 99 -3.81 10.68 -0.34
C TYR A 99 -3.78 11.48 0.97
N PRO A 100 -4.19 10.86 2.10
CA PRO A 100 -4.11 11.49 3.41
C PRO A 100 -2.69 11.91 3.78
N GLU A 101 -2.59 12.85 4.72
CA GLU A 101 -1.34 13.19 5.39
C GLU A 101 -0.75 11.97 6.10
N VAL A 102 0.57 12.01 6.30
CA VAL A 102 1.31 10.93 6.95
C VAL A 102 0.86 10.80 8.41
N LYS A 103 0.31 9.63 8.74
CA LYS A 103 -0.22 9.35 10.07
C LYS A 103 0.86 9.49 11.14
N GLY A 104 0.55 10.27 12.16
CA GLY A 104 1.46 10.55 13.28
C GLY A 104 2.50 11.62 12.99
N TYR A 105 2.53 12.20 11.78
CA TYR A 105 3.39 13.33 11.48
C TYR A 105 2.90 14.59 12.20
N THR A 106 3.82 15.34 12.80
CA THR A 106 3.57 16.60 13.51
C THR A 106 4.59 17.69 13.20
N GLY A 107 5.47 17.43 12.22
CA GLY A 107 6.51 18.36 11.81
C GLY A 107 5.99 19.48 10.91
N PRO A 108 6.87 20.37 10.42
CA PRO A 108 6.50 21.44 9.52
C PRO A 108 6.08 20.92 8.14
N ASP A 109 5.19 21.63 7.47
CA ASP A 109 4.78 21.32 6.08
C ASP A 109 5.90 21.56 5.05
N SER A 110 6.88 22.41 5.40
CA SER A 110 8.04 22.69 4.54
C SER A 110 9.27 23.16 5.33
N VAL A 111 10.46 22.85 4.80
CA VAL A 111 11.74 23.37 5.30
C VAL A 111 12.33 24.35 4.29
N ASN A 112 12.08 25.63 4.51
CA ASN A 112 12.48 26.67 3.56
C ASN A 112 14.00 26.90 3.53
N MET A 113 14.54 27.02 2.32
CA MET A 113 15.87 27.58 2.04
C MET A 113 15.70 29.04 1.58
N PRO A 114 16.17 30.04 2.34
CA PRO A 114 16.00 31.45 1.98
C PRO A 114 16.67 31.81 0.65
N PHE A 115 16.01 32.66 -0.15
CA PHE A 115 16.53 33.14 -1.44
C PHE A 115 17.92 33.76 -1.27
N GLY A 116 18.85 33.39 -2.16
CA GLY A 116 20.24 33.86 -2.14
C GLY A 116 21.14 33.13 -1.13
N THR A 117 20.64 32.08 -0.46
CA THR A 117 21.40 31.27 0.49
C THR A 117 21.33 29.78 0.12
N CYS A 118 22.25 28.97 0.67
CA CYS A 118 22.14 27.51 0.63
C CYS A 118 21.85 26.91 2.02
N GLU A 119 21.39 27.73 2.95
CA GLU A 119 21.19 27.35 4.34
C GLU A 119 19.72 27.05 4.62
N GLN A 120 19.49 26.09 5.50
CA GLN A 120 18.17 25.82 6.06
C GLN A 120 18.27 25.98 7.57
N SER A 121 17.18 26.46 8.18
CA SER A 121 17.14 26.66 9.63
C SER A 121 17.38 25.35 10.37
N ALA A 122 18.39 25.33 11.26
CA ALA A 122 18.66 24.19 12.12
C ALA A 122 17.43 23.78 12.95
N LYS A 123 16.65 24.77 13.40
CA LYS A 123 15.40 24.53 14.11
C LYS A 123 14.36 23.85 13.21
N ALA A 124 14.20 24.27 11.95
CA ALA A 124 13.23 23.66 11.05
C ALA A 124 13.58 22.21 10.71
N LEU A 125 14.88 21.92 10.57
CA LEU A 125 15.38 20.56 10.38
C LEU A 125 15.16 19.68 11.61
N ASP A 126 15.35 20.22 12.81
CA ASP A 126 15.06 19.49 14.05
C ASP A 126 13.55 19.29 14.24
N ASP A 127 12.72 20.29 13.94
CA ASP A 127 11.26 20.16 13.98
C ASP A 127 10.76 19.10 12.97
N LEU A 128 11.37 19.01 11.78
CA LEU A 128 11.12 17.95 10.79
C LEU A 128 11.50 16.56 11.34
N ARG A 129 12.65 16.48 12.00
CA ARG A 129 13.15 15.24 12.61
C ARG A 129 12.22 14.75 13.72
N VAL A 130 11.92 15.63 14.69
CA VAL A 130 11.09 15.31 15.86
C VAL A 130 9.64 15.06 15.47
N GLY A 131 9.14 15.78 14.46
CA GLY A 131 7.78 15.63 13.98
C GLY A 131 7.50 14.34 13.22
N SER A 132 8.53 13.58 12.83
CA SER A 132 8.39 12.35 12.05
C SER A 132 7.92 11.16 12.91
N PRO A 133 7.07 10.25 12.39
CA PRO A 133 6.53 9.13 13.19
C PRO A 133 7.57 8.14 13.71
N CYS A 134 8.69 8.01 13.00
CA CYS A 134 9.81 7.13 13.37
C CYS A 134 11.11 7.63 12.72
N ARG A 135 12.24 7.16 13.23
CA ARG A 135 13.58 7.65 12.87
C ARG A 135 13.89 7.55 11.38
N GLU A 136 13.64 6.42 10.73
CA GLU A 136 13.98 6.27 9.31
C GLU A 136 13.14 7.18 8.39
N LEU A 137 11.88 7.49 8.74
CA LEU A 137 11.10 8.49 8.00
C LEU A 137 11.71 9.89 8.16
N ALA A 138 12.16 10.23 9.37
CA ALA A 138 12.89 11.48 9.62
C ALA A 138 14.17 11.56 8.76
N GLU A 139 14.98 10.50 8.75
CA GLU A 139 16.23 10.42 7.99
C GLU A 139 15.99 10.57 6.49
N ILE A 140 14.92 9.96 5.96
CA ILE A 140 14.54 10.07 4.55
C ILE A 140 14.17 11.52 4.20
N ALA A 141 13.33 12.17 5.01
CA ALA A 141 12.95 13.57 4.79
C ALA A 141 14.16 14.51 4.92
N LEU A 142 15.02 14.30 5.92
CA LEU A 142 16.25 15.08 6.07
C LEU A 142 17.23 14.87 4.90
N ALA A 143 17.29 13.66 4.33
CA ALA A 143 18.10 13.39 3.15
C ALA A 143 17.56 14.09 1.90
N HIS A 144 16.24 14.21 1.77
CA HIS A 144 15.60 15.04 0.74
C HIS A 144 16.09 16.50 0.84
N GLU A 145 15.92 17.11 2.02
CA GLU A 145 16.30 18.49 2.29
C GLU A 145 17.80 18.74 2.13
N SER A 146 18.62 17.80 2.63
CA SER A 146 20.06 17.87 2.44
C SER A 146 20.46 17.79 0.96
N GLY A 147 19.66 17.15 0.12
CA GLY A 147 19.84 17.11 -1.31
C GLY A 147 19.80 18.49 -1.96
N HIS A 148 18.81 19.31 -1.59
CA HIS A 148 18.70 20.68 -2.06
C HIS A 148 19.88 21.54 -1.63
N ARG A 149 20.34 21.39 -0.37
CA ARG A 149 21.53 22.11 0.11
C ARG A 149 22.79 21.72 -0.67
N THR A 150 22.99 20.43 -0.91
CA THR A 150 24.15 19.94 -1.67
C THR A 150 24.15 20.47 -3.10
N GLU A 151 23.01 20.48 -3.78
CA GLU A 151 22.87 21.05 -5.13
C GLU A 151 23.22 22.55 -5.12
N CYS A 152 22.63 23.32 -4.20
CA CYS A 152 22.90 24.74 -4.07
C CYS A 152 24.37 25.04 -3.75
N GLN A 153 25.00 24.26 -2.87
CA GLN A 153 26.41 24.41 -2.52
C GLN A 153 27.34 24.05 -3.69
N GLY A 154 26.97 23.05 -4.50
CA GLY A 154 27.72 22.65 -5.68
C GLY A 154 27.70 23.69 -6.80
N GLU A 155 26.54 24.31 -7.05
CA GLU A 155 26.40 25.39 -8.04
C GLU A 155 26.88 26.76 -7.53
N GLY A 156 26.75 26.98 -6.21
CA GLY A 156 26.86 28.28 -5.57
C GLY A 156 25.51 29.02 -5.56
N ALA A 157 25.18 29.65 -4.43
CA ALA A 157 23.86 30.26 -4.20
C ALA A 157 23.42 31.25 -5.30
N SER A 158 24.35 32.06 -5.84
CA SER A 158 24.04 33.00 -6.92
C SER A 158 23.48 32.30 -8.16
N GLU A 159 24.11 31.20 -8.59
CA GLU A 159 23.71 30.49 -9.81
C GLU A 159 22.48 29.62 -9.57
N TYR A 160 22.43 28.93 -8.42
CA TYR A 160 21.29 28.13 -8.01
C TYR A 160 19.98 28.93 -8.04
N TRP A 161 19.98 30.13 -7.47
CA TRP A 161 18.78 30.98 -7.42
C TRP A 161 18.46 31.71 -8.73
N LYS A 162 19.35 31.66 -9.74
CA LYS A 162 19.07 32.13 -11.11
C LYS A 162 18.38 31.06 -11.96
N ARG A 163 18.33 29.81 -11.50
CA ARG A 163 17.70 28.71 -12.24
C ARG A 163 16.26 29.05 -12.58
N LEU A 164 15.88 28.69 -13.81
CA LEU A 164 14.50 28.81 -14.22
C LEU A 164 13.62 27.81 -13.47
N PRO A 165 12.32 28.11 -13.27
CA PRO A 165 11.46 27.23 -12.48
C PRO A 165 11.31 25.81 -13.03
N SER A 166 11.47 25.58 -14.35
CA SER A 166 11.56 24.22 -14.91
C SER A 166 12.69 23.40 -14.28
N LYS A 167 13.87 24.01 -14.13
CA LYS A 167 15.06 23.35 -13.55
C LYS A 167 14.85 23.10 -12.07
N MET A 168 14.24 24.00 -11.32
CA MET A 168 13.90 23.76 -9.91
C MET A 168 12.93 22.58 -9.76
N ALA A 169 11.92 22.49 -10.63
CA ALA A 169 11.00 21.34 -10.64
C ALA A 169 11.71 20.03 -11.04
N ALA A 170 12.67 20.07 -11.96
CA ALA A 170 13.49 18.90 -12.32
C ALA A 170 14.34 18.39 -11.13
N GLU A 171 14.83 19.28 -10.27
CA GLU A 171 15.55 18.90 -9.05
C GLU A 171 14.64 18.18 -8.05
N GLU A 172 13.42 18.69 -7.85
CA GLU A 172 12.39 18.04 -7.03
C GLU A 172 12.08 16.62 -7.53
N VAL A 173 12.02 16.41 -8.85
CA VAL A 173 11.87 15.06 -9.42
C VAL A 173 13.00 14.13 -8.96
N VAL A 174 14.24 14.59 -8.98
CA VAL A 174 15.39 13.81 -8.49
C VAL A 174 15.27 13.54 -7.00
N ARG A 175 14.88 14.55 -6.20
CA ARG A 175 14.71 14.40 -4.74
C ARG A 175 13.63 13.38 -4.40
N TYR A 176 12.43 13.52 -4.96
CA TYR A 176 11.36 12.56 -4.75
C TYR A 176 11.70 11.17 -5.29
N THR A 177 12.47 11.06 -6.38
CA THR A 177 12.94 9.74 -6.85
C THR A 177 13.81 9.04 -5.82
N GLY A 178 14.73 9.77 -5.18
CA GLY A 178 15.54 9.25 -4.07
C GLY A 178 14.69 8.87 -2.85
N GLN A 179 13.77 9.75 -2.44
CA GLN A 179 12.85 9.51 -1.32
C GLN A 179 11.96 8.28 -1.56
N ILE A 180 11.38 8.13 -2.76
CA ILE A 180 10.56 6.96 -3.12
C ILE A 180 11.37 5.66 -3.01
N ALA A 181 12.61 5.65 -3.51
CA ALA A 181 13.47 4.46 -3.43
C ALA A 181 13.80 4.09 -1.96
N ALA A 182 14.04 5.10 -1.12
CA ALA A 182 14.30 4.89 0.30
C ALA A 182 13.04 4.40 1.04
N LEU A 183 11.87 4.98 0.75
CA LEU A 183 10.58 4.56 1.31
C LEU A 183 10.20 3.12 0.90
N ARG A 184 10.43 2.76 -0.37
CA ARG A 184 10.26 1.37 -0.84
C ARG A 184 11.17 0.40 -0.11
N SER A 185 12.41 0.79 0.17
CA SER A 185 13.36 -0.02 0.93
C SER A 185 12.94 -0.15 2.41
N LEU A 186 12.47 0.94 3.01
CA LEU A 186 11.93 0.94 4.38
C LEU A 186 10.69 0.07 4.51
N LEU A 187 9.78 0.13 3.53
CA LEU A 187 8.57 -0.68 3.47
C LEU A 187 8.88 -2.19 3.42
N LYS A 188 9.89 -2.58 2.63
CA LYS A 188 10.41 -3.95 2.60
C LYS A 188 10.96 -4.37 3.95
N LYS A 189 11.83 -3.54 4.55
CA LYS A 189 12.44 -3.81 5.86
C LYS A 189 11.38 -4.10 6.93
N VAL A 190 10.37 -3.23 7.10
CA VAL A 190 9.36 -3.40 8.16
C VAL A 190 8.45 -4.61 7.94
N LEU A 191 8.26 -5.02 6.69
CA LEU A 191 7.48 -6.22 6.36
C LEU A 191 8.29 -7.50 6.49
N ASP A 192 9.59 -7.48 6.16
CA ASP A 192 10.51 -8.61 6.31
C ASP A 192 10.80 -8.93 7.79
N GLU A 193 10.71 -7.93 8.66
CA GLU A 193 10.83 -8.09 10.10
C GLU A 193 9.55 -8.66 10.74
N GLY A 194 8.38 -8.43 10.13
CA GLY A 194 7.09 -8.92 10.65
C GLY A 194 6.73 -10.35 10.24
N GLU A 195 5.72 -10.92 10.90
CA GLU A 195 5.14 -12.22 10.54
C GLU A 195 3.73 -12.03 9.97
N MET A 196 3.50 -12.54 8.76
CA MET A 196 2.17 -12.53 8.13
C MET A 196 1.42 -13.83 8.47
N ILE A 197 0.27 -13.71 9.12
CA ILE A 197 -0.59 -14.83 9.51
C ILE A 197 -1.87 -14.79 8.67
N VAL A 198 -2.22 -15.92 8.07
CA VAL A 198 -3.47 -16.10 7.32
C VAL A 198 -4.37 -17.11 8.01
N GLU A 199 -5.62 -16.74 8.21
CA GLU A 199 -6.71 -17.63 8.63
C GLU A 199 -7.83 -17.55 7.58
N ALA A 200 -8.52 -18.65 7.31
CA ALA A 200 -9.65 -18.64 6.40
C ALA A 200 -10.80 -19.52 6.90
N ARG A 201 -12.03 -19.08 6.68
CA ARG A 201 -13.25 -19.83 7.01
C ARG A 201 -14.21 -19.75 5.84
N MET A 202 -14.81 -20.88 5.48
CA MET A 202 -15.86 -20.93 4.46
C MET A 202 -17.00 -21.82 4.95
N GLU A 203 -18.24 -21.34 4.81
CA GLU A 203 -19.43 -22.10 5.21
C GLU A 203 -20.43 -22.18 4.06
N PRO A 204 -20.19 -23.07 3.08
CA PRO A 204 -21.08 -23.18 1.94
C PRO A 204 -22.29 -24.06 2.28
N ARG A 205 -23.46 -23.66 1.78
CA ARG A 205 -24.65 -24.49 1.69
C ARG A 205 -24.95 -24.78 0.24
N ILE A 206 -25.00 -26.07 -0.12
CA ILE A 206 -25.36 -26.55 -1.44
C ILE A 206 -26.78 -27.10 -1.39
N LYS A 207 -27.66 -26.60 -2.28
CA LYS A 207 -29.07 -26.99 -2.32
C LYS A 207 -29.52 -27.33 -3.74
N GLY A 208 -30.26 -28.42 -3.87
CA GLY A 208 -30.97 -28.87 -5.08
C GLY A 208 -32.32 -29.50 -4.72
N PRO A 209 -33.05 -30.08 -5.70
CA PRO A 209 -34.42 -30.57 -5.51
C PRO A 209 -34.59 -31.62 -4.40
N GLN A 210 -33.60 -32.50 -4.22
CA GLN A 210 -33.60 -33.56 -3.20
C GLN A 210 -32.32 -33.57 -2.36
N PHE A 211 -31.57 -32.47 -2.37
CA PHE A 211 -30.24 -32.41 -1.76
C PHE A 211 -30.07 -31.08 -1.04
N ASP A 212 -29.67 -31.11 0.22
CA ASP A 212 -29.36 -29.91 1.01
C ASP A 212 -28.25 -30.25 1.98
N VAL A 213 -27.07 -29.65 1.80
CA VAL A 213 -25.90 -29.91 2.64
C VAL A 213 -25.20 -28.62 3.00
N THR A 214 -24.77 -28.51 4.25
CA THR A 214 -23.87 -27.46 4.72
C THR A 214 -22.50 -28.05 4.97
N TYR A 215 -21.45 -27.34 4.58
CA TYR A 215 -20.08 -27.66 4.95
C TYR A 215 -19.50 -26.55 5.82
N SER A 216 -18.43 -26.87 6.54
CA SER A 216 -17.57 -25.89 7.22
C SER A 216 -16.13 -26.21 6.86
N TYR A 217 -15.43 -25.24 6.27
CA TYR A 217 -14.00 -25.29 5.99
C TYR A 217 -13.31 -24.28 6.90
N GLN A 218 -12.28 -24.73 7.59
CA GLN A 218 -11.48 -23.91 8.50
C GLN A 218 -10.01 -24.14 8.21
N THR A 219 -9.34 -23.08 7.79
CA THR A 219 -7.88 -23.01 7.69
C THR A 219 -7.38 -22.35 8.97
N GLY A 220 -6.61 -23.09 9.76
CA GLY A 220 -5.95 -22.55 10.96
C GLY A 220 -4.92 -21.47 10.62
N PRO A 221 -4.31 -20.81 11.62
CA PRO A 221 -3.33 -19.76 11.37
C PRO A 221 -2.13 -20.34 10.61
N VAL A 222 -1.89 -19.82 9.41
CA VAL A 222 -0.74 -20.15 8.57
C VAL A 222 0.23 -18.99 8.61
N THR A 223 1.38 -19.19 9.24
CA THR A 223 2.48 -18.23 9.17
C THR A 223 3.12 -18.29 7.78
N LEU A 224 3.10 -17.17 7.08
CA LEU A 224 3.78 -16.98 5.81
C LEU A 224 5.17 -16.43 6.07
N LYS A 225 6.18 -17.10 5.50
CA LYS A 225 7.59 -16.72 5.63
C LYS A 225 8.17 -16.43 4.25
N GLY A 226 9.04 -15.44 4.21
CA GLY A 226 9.77 -15.04 3.02
C GLY A 226 10.47 -13.73 3.30
N LYS A 227 11.38 -13.35 2.41
CA LYS A 227 12.08 -12.08 2.49
C LYS A 227 12.04 -11.39 1.14
N SER A 228 12.06 -10.07 1.17
CA SER A 228 12.31 -9.28 -0.02
C SER A 228 13.68 -9.61 -0.61
N SER A 229 13.76 -9.63 -1.93
CA SER A 229 15.03 -9.80 -2.64
C SER A 229 15.60 -8.44 -3.01
N PRO A 230 16.93 -8.24 -2.92
CA PRO A 230 17.58 -7.03 -3.43
C PRO A 230 17.19 -6.76 -4.89
N GLY A 231 16.84 -5.52 -5.22
CA GLY A 231 16.49 -5.10 -6.58
C GLY A 231 15.08 -5.46 -7.07
N SER A 232 14.26 -6.15 -6.27
CA SER A 232 12.85 -6.41 -6.60
C SER A 232 11.91 -5.62 -5.68
N ASP A 233 10.93 -4.93 -6.25
CA ASP A 233 9.84 -4.29 -5.49
C ASP A 233 8.73 -5.24 -5.10
N ARG A 234 8.77 -6.47 -5.61
CA ARG A 234 7.81 -7.52 -5.29
C ARG A 234 8.51 -8.70 -4.63
N TRP A 235 7.85 -9.29 -3.65
CA TRP A 235 8.32 -10.51 -3.02
C TRP A 235 7.17 -11.44 -2.68
N ALA A 236 7.52 -12.67 -2.32
CA ALA A 236 6.58 -13.73 -2.00
C ALA A 236 6.82 -14.26 -0.59
N LEU A 237 5.74 -14.38 0.16
CA LEU A 237 5.70 -15.02 1.47
C LEU A 237 4.94 -16.34 1.31
N SER A 238 5.54 -17.45 1.72
CA SER A 238 4.97 -18.78 1.57
C SER A 238 4.82 -19.46 2.92
N GLY A 239 3.74 -20.21 3.10
CA GLY A 239 3.48 -20.96 4.33
C GLY A 239 2.69 -22.22 4.04
N LYS A 240 2.81 -23.19 4.94
CA LYS A 240 2.09 -24.45 4.88
C LYS A 240 1.13 -24.56 6.04
N GLY A 241 -0.06 -25.06 5.78
CA GLY A 241 -1.09 -25.25 6.79
C GLY A 241 -1.98 -26.45 6.49
N VAL A 242 -3.00 -26.60 7.32
CA VAL A 242 -4.04 -27.61 7.14
C VAL A 242 -5.40 -26.92 7.13
N GLN A 243 -6.20 -27.22 6.13
CA GLN A 243 -7.62 -26.90 6.10
C GLN A 243 -8.40 -28.12 6.58
N VAL A 244 -9.31 -27.90 7.52
CA VAL A 244 -10.23 -28.92 8.03
C VAL A 244 -11.61 -28.66 7.46
N ALA A 245 -12.16 -29.65 6.75
CA ALA A 245 -13.53 -29.62 6.25
C ALA A 245 -14.43 -30.59 7.02
N ARG A 246 -15.64 -30.15 7.36
CA ARG A 246 -16.67 -30.96 8.03
C ARG A 246 -17.99 -30.82 7.30
N ILE A 247 -18.71 -31.92 7.20
CA ILE A 247 -20.11 -31.91 6.76
C ILE A 247 -20.96 -31.57 7.98
N GLY A 248 -21.77 -30.52 7.87
CA GLY A 248 -22.75 -30.14 8.88
C GLY A 248 -24.07 -30.87 8.67
N LYS A 249 -25.17 -30.12 8.53
CA LYS A 249 -26.49 -30.67 8.24
C LYS A 249 -26.53 -31.21 6.81
N MET A 250 -27.10 -32.40 6.63
CA MET A 250 -27.29 -33.02 5.32
C MET A 250 -28.70 -33.63 5.21
N ARG A 251 -29.36 -33.39 4.09
CA ARG A 251 -30.62 -34.03 3.69
C ARG A 251 -30.52 -34.56 2.26
N VAL A 252 -30.96 -35.79 2.07
CA VAL A 252 -31.01 -36.47 0.77
C VAL A 252 -32.36 -37.14 0.60
N ALA A 253 -33.09 -36.82 -0.47
CA ALA A 253 -34.42 -37.37 -0.78
C ALA A 253 -35.39 -37.34 0.43
N GLY A 254 -35.38 -36.23 1.19
CA GLY A 254 -36.20 -36.07 2.40
C GLY A 254 -35.68 -36.76 3.66
N MET A 255 -34.65 -37.60 3.57
CA MET A 255 -33.99 -38.23 4.72
C MET A 255 -32.99 -37.26 5.35
N THR A 256 -33.02 -37.17 6.68
CA THR A 256 -31.96 -36.48 7.44
C THR A 256 -30.78 -37.42 7.64
N CYS A 257 -29.58 -36.93 7.36
CA CYS A 257 -28.34 -37.69 7.48
C CYS A 257 -27.41 -37.04 8.51
N THR A 258 -26.68 -37.88 9.22
CA THR A 258 -25.62 -37.50 10.15
C THR A 258 -24.27 -37.85 9.56
N SER A 259 -23.35 -36.90 9.59
CA SER A 259 -21.96 -37.09 9.20
C SER A 259 -21.08 -37.29 10.42
N THR A 260 -20.02 -38.09 10.29
CA THR A 260 -18.94 -38.20 11.27
C THR A 260 -17.59 -38.14 10.55
N GLY A 261 -16.57 -37.64 11.25
CA GLY A 261 -15.23 -37.45 10.71
C GLY A 261 -14.98 -36.04 10.16
N GLN A 262 -13.80 -35.85 9.58
CA GLN A 262 -13.38 -34.61 8.93
C GLN A 262 -12.44 -34.93 7.76
N LEU A 263 -12.39 -34.03 6.79
CA LEU A 263 -11.38 -34.04 5.74
C LEU A 263 -10.28 -33.07 6.12
N ASN A 264 -9.05 -33.55 6.11
CA ASN A 264 -7.87 -32.71 6.27
C ASN A 264 -7.27 -32.49 4.90
N THR A 265 -6.97 -31.25 4.57
CA THR A 265 -6.39 -30.86 3.29
C THR A 265 -5.13 -30.08 3.59
N ASP A 266 -3.99 -30.57 3.13
CA ASP A 266 -2.73 -29.82 3.18
C ASP A 266 -2.87 -28.61 2.26
N ILE A 267 -2.49 -27.43 2.75
CA ILE A 267 -2.52 -26.21 1.96
C ILE A 267 -1.14 -25.55 1.92
N ASP A 268 -0.71 -25.20 0.73
CA ASP A 268 0.45 -24.34 0.49
C ASP A 268 -0.07 -22.97 0.07
N LEU A 269 0.15 -21.96 0.91
CA LEU A 269 -0.23 -20.59 0.65
C LEU A 269 0.98 -19.79 0.15
N THR A 270 0.75 -18.92 -0.83
CA THR A 270 1.73 -17.95 -1.31
C THR A 270 1.06 -16.60 -1.45
N MET A 271 1.53 -15.64 -0.65
CA MET A 271 1.18 -14.24 -0.76
C MET A 271 2.24 -13.50 -1.55
N ARG A 272 1.83 -12.77 -2.59
CA ARG A 272 2.69 -11.82 -3.31
C ARG A 272 2.34 -10.42 -2.88
N THR A 273 3.33 -9.58 -2.63
CA THR A 273 3.12 -8.19 -2.23
C THR A 273 4.26 -7.27 -2.70
N ASP A 274 3.96 -5.99 -2.83
CA ASP A 274 4.92 -4.88 -2.99
C ASP A 274 4.91 -3.91 -1.79
N GLY A 275 4.26 -4.33 -0.70
CA GLY A 275 4.03 -3.54 0.50
C GLY A 275 2.88 -2.53 0.41
N LEU A 276 2.35 -2.24 -0.78
CA LEU A 276 1.13 -1.44 -0.95
C LEU A 276 -0.08 -2.35 -1.17
N THR A 277 0.11 -3.40 -1.98
CA THR A 277 -0.92 -4.37 -2.35
C THR A 277 -0.46 -5.80 -2.11
N MET A 278 -1.42 -6.71 -1.95
CA MET A 278 -1.20 -8.12 -1.75
C MET A 278 -2.20 -8.98 -2.53
N ALA A 279 -1.73 -10.15 -2.94
CA ALA A 279 -2.52 -11.20 -3.55
C ALA A 279 -2.19 -12.55 -2.90
N LEU A 280 -3.20 -13.35 -2.59
CA LEU A 280 -3.04 -14.65 -1.95
C LEU A 280 -3.50 -15.76 -2.89
N THR A 281 -2.61 -16.71 -3.12
CA THR A 281 -2.91 -17.95 -3.85
C THR A 281 -2.69 -19.15 -2.94
N GLY A 282 -3.47 -20.20 -3.14
CA GLY A 282 -3.26 -21.46 -2.46
C GLY A 282 -3.24 -22.64 -3.41
N LYS A 283 -2.45 -23.64 -3.03
CA LYS A 283 -2.55 -25.01 -3.54
C LYS A 283 -3.02 -25.89 -2.40
N SER A 284 -3.80 -26.88 -2.73
CA SER A 284 -4.42 -27.78 -1.77
C SER A 284 -4.24 -29.21 -2.22
N ARG A 285 -3.98 -30.11 -1.28
CA ARG A 285 -3.92 -31.55 -1.50
C ARG A 285 -4.72 -32.24 -0.42
N SER A 286 -5.82 -32.91 -0.78
CA SER A 286 -6.62 -33.61 0.21
C SER A 286 -5.85 -34.79 0.79
N ALA A 287 -5.86 -34.95 2.10
CA ALA A 287 -5.38 -36.17 2.73
C ALA A 287 -6.48 -37.24 2.66
N PRO A 288 -6.12 -38.53 2.60
CA PRO A 288 -7.09 -39.60 2.79
C PRO A 288 -7.77 -39.44 4.16
N GLY A 289 -9.10 -39.43 4.17
CA GLY A 289 -9.90 -39.35 5.39
C GLY A 289 -11.15 -40.19 5.27
N ASP A 290 -11.69 -40.61 6.42
CA ASP A 290 -12.95 -41.36 6.50
C ASP A 290 -14.06 -40.41 6.92
N VAL A 291 -14.76 -39.82 5.94
CA VAL A 291 -16.04 -39.16 6.22
C VAL A 291 -17.14 -40.17 6.00
N LYS A 292 -17.89 -40.44 7.06
CA LYS A 292 -19.03 -41.34 7.02
C LYS A 292 -20.31 -40.52 7.08
N VAL A 293 -21.22 -40.76 6.15
CA VAL A 293 -22.57 -40.22 6.16
C VAL A 293 -23.54 -41.37 6.40
N GLN A 294 -24.42 -41.23 7.37
CA GLN A 294 -25.47 -42.19 7.69
C GLN A 294 -26.82 -41.49 7.63
N CYS A 295 -27.73 -42.01 6.82
CA CYS A 295 -29.09 -41.52 6.69
C CYS A 295 -30.06 -42.45 7.42
N ARG A 296 -31.23 -41.92 7.81
CA ARG A 296 -32.31 -42.76 8.37
C ARG A 296 -32.66 -43.90 7.39
N GLY A 297 -32.90 -45.10 7.92
CA GLY A 297 -33.22 -46.29 7.11
C GLY A 297 -32.04 -47.22 6.82
N GLY A 298 -30.85 -46.98 7.40
CA GLY A 298 -29.67 -47.86 7.26
C GLY A 298 -28.81 -47.58 6.03
N HIS A 299 -29.15 -46.55 5.25
CA HIS A 299 -28.33 -46.11 4.12
C HIS A 299 -27.10 -45.36 4.61
N GLY A 300 -25.92 -45.76 4.15
CA GLY A 300 -24.65 -45.12 4.51
C GLY A 300 -23.68 -45.05 3.36
N MET A 301 -22.84 -44.02 3.37
CA MET A 301 -21.76 -43.83 2.41
C MET A 301 -20.49 -43.46 3.16
N SER A 302 -19.37 -44.05 2.77
CA SER A 302 -18.04 -43.63 3.20
C SER A 302 -17.37 -42.95 2.02
N MET A 303 -16.90 -41.73 2.22
CA MET A 303 -16.09 -41.02 1.25
C MET A 303 -14.63 -41.11 1.69
N ARG A 304 -13.75 -41.49 0.75
CA ARG A 304 -12.30 -41.50 0.94
C ARG A 304 -11.66 -40.71 -0.21
N PRO A 305 -11.36 -39.42 -0.03
CA PRO A 305 -10.71 -38.63 -1.07
C PRO A 305 -9.36 -39.23 -1.48
N GLN A 306 -9.06 -39.20 -2.77
CA GLN A 306 -7.87 -39.80 -3.37
C GLN A 306 -6.83 -38.73 -3.71
N GLN A 307 -6.33 -38.02 -2.69
CA GLN A 307 -5.28 -37.02 -2.87
C GLN A 307 -5.55 -35.98 -3.96
N GLU A 308 -6.80 -35.53 -4.03
CA GLU A 308 -7.25 -34.53 -4.98
C GLU A 308 -6.42 -33.25 -4.79
N VAL A 309 -5.94 -32.71 -5.90
CA VAL A 309 -5.18 -31.46 -5.91
C VAL A 309 -6.06 -30.36 -6.46
N GLY A 310 -6.16 -29.27 -5.73
CA GLY A 310 -6.85 -28.06 -6.14
C GLY A 310 -5.95 -26.84 -5.96
N GLY A 311 -6.28 -25.73 -6.60
CA GLY A 311 -5.58 -24.48 -6.38
C GLY A 311 -6.35 -23.30 -6.95
N GLY A 312 -6.02 -22.10 -6.47
CA GLY A 312 -6.68 -20.89 -6.93
C GLY A 312 -6.28 -19.65 -6.14
N ALA A 313 -6.79 -18.52 -6.60
CA ALA A 313 -6.67 -17.26 -5.88
C ALA A 313 -7.74 -17.18 -4.77
N TYR A 314 -7.31 -16.79 -3.58
CA TYR A 314 -8.22 -16.33 -2.53
C TYR A 314 -8.65 -14.90 -2.81
N PHE A 315 -7.69 -14.04 -3.16
CA PHE A 315 -7.91 -12.65 -3.56
C PHE A 315 -6.72 -12.11 -4.37
N SER A 316 -6.95 -11.01 -5.08
CA SER A 316 -5.93 -10.23 -5.78
C SER A 316 -6.09 -8.73 -5.47
N ASP A 317 -4.99 -7.98 -5.62
CA ASP A 317 -4.95 -6.51 -5.57
C ASP A 317 -5.60 -5.89 -4.33
N GLN A 318 -5.42 -6.52 -3.16
CA GLN A 318 -5.92 -5.99 -1.89
C GLN A 318 -4.88 -5.10 -1.22
N GLU A 319 -5.29 -4.01 -0.61
CA GLU A 319 -4.36 -3.14 0.13
C GLU A 319 -3.74 -3.87 1.32
N VAL A 320 -2.43 -3.72 1.50
CA VAL A 320 -1.72 -4.27 2.67
C VAL A 320 -2.02 -3.42 3.88
N ARG A 321 -2.53 -4.04 4.94
CA ARG A 321 -2.84 -3.41 6.24
C ARG A 321 -2.33 -4.31 7.35
N ALA A 322 -2.19 -3.75 8.55
CA ALA A 322 -1.84 -4.52 9.75
C ALA A 322 -2.85 -5.67 10.01
N GLU A 323 -4.13 -5.40 9.76
CA GLU A 323 -5.17 -6.43 9.74
C GLU A 323 -6.14 -6.16 8.57
N ALA A 324 -6.43 -7.20 7.80
CA ALA A 324 -7.42 -7.17 6.73
C ALA A 324 -8.34 -8.39 6.85
N THR A 325 -9.66 -8.15 6.74
CA THR A 325 -10.66 -9.22 6.64
C THR A 325 -11.37 -9.07 5.31
N LEU A 326 -11.24 -10.09 4.47
CA LEU A 326 -11.76 -10.14 3.12
C LEU A 326 -12.89 -11.15 3.08
N SER A 327 -14.04 -10.76 2.52
CA SER A 327 -15.19 -11.64 2.41
C SER A 327 -15.62 -11.75 0.95
N ARG A 328 -15.88 -12.98 0.50
CA ARG A 328 -16.48 -13.23 -0.82
C ARG A 328 -17.67 -14.18 -0.71
N ALA A 329 -18.68 -13.94 -1.54
CA ALA A 329 -19.84 -14.81 -1.61
C ALA A 329 -19.45 -16.15 -2.23
N VAL A 330 -19.90 -17.25 -1.64
CA VAL A 330 -19.69 -18.60 -2.20
C VAL A 330 -20.30 -18.71 -3.60
N GLY A 331 -21.48 -18.11 -3.82
CA GLY A 331 -22.18 -18.16 -5.09
C GLY A 331 -21.44 -17.53 -6.26
N SER A 332 -20.47 -16.64 -6.01
CA SER A 332 -19.66 -16.01 -7.08
C SER A 332 -18.40 -16.80 -7.43
N MET A 333 -18.07 -17.87 -6.69
CA MET A 333 -16.88 -18.68 -6.93
C MET A 333 -17.07 -19.62 -8.12
N ASP A 334 -15.98 -20.02 -8.77
CA ASP A 334 -16.06 -20.87 -9.97
C ASP A 334 -16.69 -22.24 -9.71
N PHE A 335 -16.46 -22.83 -8.54
CA PHE A 335 -17.11 -24.10 -8.18
C PHE A 335 -18.65 -23.97 -8.07
N ALA A 336 -19.16 -22.81 -7.62
CA ALA A 336 -20.59 -22.57 -7.56
C ALA A 336 -21.21 -22.47 -8.96
N LYS A 337 -20.47 -21.90 -9.92
CA LYS A 337 -20.87 -21.89 -11.34
C LYS A 337 -20.97 -23.31 -11.89
N ILE A 338 -20.00 -24.18 -11.58
CA ILE A 338 -20.03 -25.60 -11.98
C ILE A 338 -21.24 -26.32 -11.36
N LEU A 339 -21.50 -26.13 -10.06
CA LEU A 339 -22.67 -26.70 -9.38
C LEU A 339 -23.99 -26.25 -10.03
N SER A 340 -24.09 -24.98 -10.44
CA SER A 340 -25.29 -24.44 -11.07
C SER A 340 -25.64 -25.09 -12.41
N GLN A 341 -24.63 -25.52 -13.18
CA GLN A 341 -24.85 -26.27 -14.42
C GLN A 341 -25.51 -27.64 -14.17
N GLY A 342 -25.30 -28.23 -12.99
CA GLY A 342 -25.95 -29.45 -12.53
C GLY A 342 -27.28 -29.23 -11.81
N GLY A 343 -27.84 -28.02 -11.82
CA GLY A 343 -29.09 -27.70 -11.12
C GLY A 343 -28.95 -27.53 -9.60
N LEU A 344 -27.72 -27.37 -9.11
CA LEU A 344 -27.43 -27.13 -7.69
C LEU A 344 -27.11 -25.64 -7.45
N SER A 345 -27.63 -25.08 -6.37
CA SER A 345 -27.26 -23.74 -5.91
C SER A 345 -26.24 -23.83 -4.78
N ALA A 346 -25.25 -22.93 -4.76
CA ALA A 346 -24.30 -22.79 -3.67
C ALA A 346 -24.38 -21.39 -3.07
N THR A 347 -24.53 -21.31 -1.76
CA THR A 347 -24.67 -20.07 -0.99
C THR A 347 -23.74 -20.10 0.22
N GLY A 348 -23.53 -18.96 0.87
CA GLY A 348 -22.64 -18.82 2.01
C GLY A 348 -21.54 -17.80 1.75
N THR A 349 -20.58 -17.75 2.68
CA THR A 349 -19.50 -16.76 2.67
C THR A 349 -18.18 -17.45 2.95
N GLU A 350 -17.14 -17.05 2.23
CA GLU A 350 -15.76 -17.26 2.64
C GLU A 350 -15.22 -15.96 3.22
N THR A 351 -14.55 -16.06 4.35
CA THR A 351 -13.82 -14.99 5.00
C THR A 351 -12.35 -15.38 5.12
N VAL A 352 -11.46 -14.51 4.66
CA VAL A 352 -10.01 -14.64 4.79
C VAL A 352 -9.51 -13.49 5.64
N LYS A 353 -8.80 -13.82 6.71
CA LYS A 353 -8.17 -12.86 7.61
C LYS A 353 -6.66 -12.90 7.41
N VAL A 354 -6.07 -11.74 7.15
CA VAL A 354 -4.62 -11.55 7.06
C VAL A 354 -4.21 -10.60 8.18
N LYS A 355 -3.20 -10.99 8.95
CA LYS A 355 -2.62 -10.17 10.03
C LYS A 355 -1.12 -10.07 9.84
N LEU A 356 -0.59 -8.86 10.00
CA LEU A 356 0.83 -8.62 10.15
C LEU A 356 1.13 -8.45 11.65
N ILE A 357 1.97 -9.33 12.19
CA ILE A 357 2.43 -9.28 13.57
C ILE A 357 3.80 -8.62 13.59
N CYS A 358 3.96 -7.57 14.38
CA CYS A 358 5.25 -6.89 14.54
C CYS A 358 6.14 -7.67 15.51
N PRO A 359 7.47 -7.62 15.36
CA PRO A 359 8.37 -8.11 16.38
C PRO A 359 8.10 -7.49 17.75
N GLY A 360 7.93 -8.32 18.78
CA GLY A 360 7.71 -7.88 20.15
C GLY A 360 6.25 -7.63 20.54
N ASP A 361 5.31 -7.81 19.60
CA ASP A 361 3.89 -8.06 19.88
C ASP A 361 3.65 -9.57 20.05
#